data_AF-A0A8T5M1U4-F1
#
_entry.id   AF-A0A8T5M1U4-F1
#
_cell.length_a   1.000
_cell.length_b   1.000
_cell.length_c   1.000
_cell.angle_alpha   90.00
_cell.angle_beta   90.00
_cell.angle_gamma   90.00
#
_symmetry.space_group_name_H-M   'P 1'
#
loop_
_entity.id
_entity.type
_entity.pdbx_description
1 polymer ?
#
loop_
_entity_poly.entity_id
_entity_poly.type
_entity_poly.pdbx_seq_one_letter_code
_entity_poly.pdbx_strand_id
1 'polypeptide(L)'
;LILVPGDKQASFSKLKKLFQIKKLRLAQPREVEEITGYVIGGLPPISIYGVKTVLNASFEKQKNVLAGGGDSEHLLHISLSELKKSIPDLLIKDVLE
;
A
#
# COMPACT_ATOMS: atom_id res chain seq x y z
N LEU A 1 -0.45 0.25 5.43
CA LEU A 1 -0.37 -0.30 4.06
C LEU A 1 0.89 0.21 3.38
N ILE A 2 1.64 -0.66 2.70
CA ILE A 2 2.84 -0.25 1.95
C ILE A 2 2.58 -0.57 0.47
N LEU A 3 2.57 0.46 -0.37
CA LEU A 3 2.35 0.37 -1.81
C LEU A 3 3.71 0.41 -2.52
N VAL A 4 4.07 -0.70 -3.18
CA VAL A 4 5.31 -0.87 -3.97
C VAL A 4 4.96 -1.43 -5.36
N PRO A 5 5.84 -1.29 -6.37
CA PRO A 5 5.66 -1.96 -7.66
C PRO A 5 5.53 -3.47 -7.49
N GLY A 6 4.68 -4.12 -8.32
CA GLY A 6 4.41 -5.56 -8.21
C GLY A 6 5.60 -6.47 -8.50
N ASP A 7 6.65 -5.96 -9.13
CA ASP A 7 7.90 -6.66 -9.43
C ASP A 7 9.00 -6.40 -8.37
N LYS A 8 8.66 -5.74 -7.27
CA LYS A 8 9.61 -5.30 -6.23
C LYS A 8 9.12 -5.67 -4.83
N GLN A 9 10.06 -5.71 -3.89
CA GLN A 9 9.77 -5.99 -2.47
C GLN A 9 10.06 -4.76 -1.62
N ALA A 10 9.33 -4.63 -0.51
CA ALA A 10 9.52 -3.56 0.45
C ALA A 10 10.65 -3.92 1.45
N SER A 11 11.56 -2.97 1.69
CA SER A 11 12.65 -3.15 2.66
C SER A 11 12.16 -2.98 4.09
N PHE A 12 12.24 -4.06 4.86
CA PHE A 12 11.90 -4.04 6.28
C PHE A 12 12.83 -3.13 7.07
N SER A 13 14.10 -3.04 6.66
CA SER A 13 15.10 -2.17 7.27
C SER A 13 14.75 -0.68 7.08
N LYS A 14 14.35 -0.28 5.87
CA LYS A 14 13.90 1.10 5.61
C LYS A 14 12.60 1.41 6.35
N LEU A 15 11.64 0.49 6.36
CA LEU A 15 10.36 0.67 7.07
C LEU A 15 10.54 0.78 8.59
N LYS A 16 11.38 -0.07 9.20
CA LYS A 16 11.69 0.01 10.65
C LYS A 16 12.31 1.36 11.02
N LYS A 17 13.25 1.86 10.21
CA LYS A 17 13.85 3.19 10.38
C LYS A 17 12.81 4.31 10.22
N LEU A 18 11.97 4.24 9.18
CA LEU A 18 10.94 5.24 8.90
C LEU A 18 9.94 5.38 10.05
N PHE A 19 9.48 4.26 10.61
CA PHE A 19 8.51 4.25 11.71
C PHE A 19 9.14 4.22 13.10
N GLN A 20 10.48 4.20 13.20
CA GLN A 20 11.23 4.13 14.47
C GLN A 20 10.81 2.94 15.34
N ILE A 21 10.55 1.78 14.72
CA ILE A 21 10.10 0.56 15.39
C ILE A 21 11.19 -0.52 15.40
N LYS A 22 11.23 -1.31 16.48
CA LYS A 22 12.18 -2.43 16.62
C LYS A 22 11.72 -3.69 15.89
N LYS A 23 10.42 -3.97 15.94
CA LYS A 23 9.80 -5.18 15.37
C LYS A 23 8.82 -4.78 14.27
N LEU A 24 8.88 -5.51 13.17
CA LEU A 24 7.99 -5.39 12.01
C LEU A 24 7.74 -6.79 11.47
N ARG A 25 6.50 -7.08 11.11
CA ARG A 25 6.07 -8.32 10.45
C ARG A 25 4.99 -8.02 9.42
N LEU A 26 4.76 -8.95 8.50
CA LEU A 26 3.56 -8.92 7.66
C LEU A 26 2.32 -9.22 8.53
N ALA A 27 1.21 -8.58 8.17
CA ALA A 27 -0.10 -8.91 8.72
C ALA A 27 -0.55 -10.28 8.19
N GLN A 28 -1.21 -11.06 9.03
CA GLN A 28 -1.82 -12.32 8.64
C GLN A 28 -3.09 -12.07 7.81
N PRO A 29 -3.50 -13.01 6.93
CA PRO A 29 -4.71 -12.83 6.11
C PRO A 29 -5.94 -12.42 6.90
N ARG A 30 -6.18 -13.09 8.02
CA ARG A 30 -7.28 -12.78 8.94
C ARG A 30 -7.18 -11.36 9.51
N GLU A 31 -5.99 -10.90 9.88
CA GLU A 31 -5.79 -9.54 10.40
C GLU A 31 -6.01 -8.48 9.33
N VAL A 32 -5.64 -8.77 8.08
CA VAL A 32 -5.92 -7.87 6.95
C VAL A 32 -7.43 -7.71 6.79
N GLU A 33 -8.17 -8.83 6.72
CA GLU A 33 -9.63 -8.80 6.57
C GLU A 33 -10.32 -8.10 7.75
N GLU A 34 -9.91 -8.37 8.99
CA GLU A 34 -10.45 -7.71 10.19
C GLU A 34 -10.17 -6.19 10.22
N ILE A 35 -9.01 -5.74 9.74
CA ILE A 35 -8.62 -4.32 9.74
C ILE A 35 -9.21 -3.57 8.56
N THR A 36 -9.26 -4.19 7.37
CA THR A 36 -9.56 -3.49 6.12
C THR A 36 -10.90 -3.88 5.50
N GLY A 37 -11.50 -4.99 5.93
CA GLY A 37 -12.73 -5.54 5.33
C GLY A 37 -12.51 -6.21 3.96
N TYR A 38 -11.25 -6.44 3.57
CA TYR A 38 -10.91 -7.00 2.25
C TYR A 38 -10.02 -8.22 2.39
N VAL A 39 -10.21 -9.17 1.49
CA VAL A 39 -9.37 -10.37 1.39
C VAL A 39 -8.00 -10.04 0.77
N ILE A 40 -6.98 -10.82 1.13
CA ILE A 40 -5.68 -10.75 0.45
C ILE A 40 -5.87 -11.01 -1.05
N GLY A 41 -5.15 -10.26 -1.88
CA GLY A 41 -5.22 -10.33 -3.34
C GLY A 41 -6.22 -9.34 -3.93
N GLY A 42 -7.27 -9.00 -3.20
CA GLY A 42 -8.25 -7.98 -3.60
C GLY A 42 -8.08 -6.63 -2.94
N LEU A 43 -7.18 -6.49 -1.97
CA LEU A 43 -7.01 -5.28 -1.16
C LEU A 43 -6.79 -4.02 -2.03
N PRO A 44 -7.74 -3.07 -2.05
CA PRO A 44 -7.59 -1.86 -2.84
C PRO A 44 -6.60 -0.87 -2.19
N PRO A 45 -5.97 0.00 -2.99
CA PRO A 45 -5.05 1.00 -2.48
C PRO A 45 -5.78 2.22 -1.90
N ILE A 46 -7.11 2.25 -1.98
CA ILE A 46 -8.02 3.29 -1.49
C ILE A 46 -8.98 2.70 -0.45
N SER A 47 -9.67 3.56 0.32
CA SER A 47 -10.75 3.19 1.27
C SER A 47 -10.35 2.46 2.56
N ILE A 48 -9.06 2.34 2.88
CA ILE A 48 -8.61 1.74 4.15
C ILE A 48 -8.46 2.82 5.22
N TYR A 49 -9.55 3.11 5.93
CA TYR A 49 -9.58 4.12 6.99
C TYR A 49 -8.71 3.71 8.19
N GLY A 50 -8.03 4.68 8.80
CA GLY A 50 -7.19 4.46 9.99
C GLY A 50 -5.86 3.74 9.75
N VAL A 51 -5.57 3.32 8.52
CA VAL A 51 -4.30 2.67 8.17
C VAL A 51 -3.35 3.66 7.53
N LYS A 52 -2.24 3.96 8.23
CA LYS A 52 -1.14 4.74 7.65
C LYS A 52 -0.63 4.07 6.39
N THR A 53 -0.54 4.84 5.32
CA THR A 53 -0.18 4.33 3.99
C THR A 53 1.10 4.98 3.49
N VAL A 54 2.01 4.16 2.98
CA VAL A 54 3.25 4.61 2.34
C VAL A 54 3.20 4.24 0.87
N LEU A 55 3.35 5.23 0.00
CA LEU A 55 3.54 5.03 -1.44
C LEU A 55 5.04 5.12 -1.76
N ASN A 56 5.55 4.14 -2.51
CA ASN A 56 6.94 4.21 -2.94
C ASN A 56 7.19 5.41 -3.87
N ALA A 57 8.30 6.11 -3.66
CA ALA A 57 8.71 7.24 -4.51
C ALA A 57 8.90 6.85 -6.00
N SER A 58 9.17 5.57 -6.30
CA SER A 58 9.30 5.07 -7.68
C SER A 58 8.04 5.28 -8.52
N PHE A 59 6.87 5.40 -7.90
CA PHE A 59 5.61 5.62 -8.60
C PHE A 59 5.50 7.01 -9.23
N GLU A 60 6.26 8.01 -8.80
CA GLU A 60 6.13 9.39 -9.31
C GLU A 60 6.32 9.53 -10.83
N LYS A 61 6.96 8.55 -11.46
CA LYS A 61 7.14 8.49 -12.92
C LYS A 61 5.91 7.95 -13.67
N GLN A 62 4.93 7.41 -12.96
CA GLN A 62 3.74 6.77 -13.53
C GLN A 62 2.56 7.74 -13.55
N LYS A 63 1.78 7.72 -14.64
CA LYS A 63 0.54 8.49 -14.74
C LYS A 63 -0.62 7.76 -14.04
N ASN A 64 -0.74 6.46 -14.30
CA ASN A 64 -1.77 5.59 -13.74
C ASN A 64 -1.14 4.34 -13.15
N VAL A 65 -1.87 3.68 -12.25
CA VAL A 65 -1.48 2.42 -11.63
C VAL A 65 -2.65 1.44 -11.63
N LEU A 66 -2.32 0.14 -11.60
CA LEU A 66 -3.25 -0.95 -11.34
C LEU A 66 -2.99 -1.48 -9.93
N ALA A 67 -4.06 -1.75 -9.18
CA ALA A 67 -4.00 -2.33 -7.84
C ALA A 67 -5.26 -3.18 -7.57
N GLY A 68 -5.36 -3.80 -6.39
CA GLY A 68 -6.54 -4.59 -6.01
C GLY A 68 -7.85 -3.80 -6.17
N GLY A 69 -8.89 -4.46 -6.67
CA GLY A 69 -10.19 -3.85 -6.97
C GLY A 69 -11.25 -3.98 -5.86
N GLY A 70 -10.94 -4.67 -4.76
CA GLY A 70 -11.89 -5.00 -3.69
C GLY A 70 -12.18 -6.50 -3.56
N ASP A 71 -11.85 -7.29 -4.58
CA ASP A 71 -12.00 -8.75 -4.61
C ASP A 71 -10.89 -9.41 -5.44
N SER A 72 -10.92 -10.74 -5.56
CA SER A 72 -9.89 -11.52 -6.28
C SER A 72 -9.97 -11.44 -7.80
N GLU A 73 -11.03 -10.85 -8.37
CA GLU A 73 -11.32 -10.88 -9.81
C GLU A 73 -11.18 -9.52 -10.49
N HIS A 74 -11.16 -8.43 -9.72
CA HIS A 74 -11.12 -7.08 -10.24
C HIS A 74 -9.85 -6.31 -9.85
N LEU A 75 -9.38 -5.47 -10.77
CA LEU A 75 -8.33 -4.50 -10.53
C LEU A 75 -8.87 -3.09 -10.63
N LEU A 76 -8.37 -2.21 -9.76
CA LEU A 76 -8.61 -0.78 -9.83
C LEU A 76 -7.56 -0.11 -10.72
N HIS A 77 -8.00 0.50 -11.81
CA HIS A 77 -7.19 1.42 -12.60
C HIS A 77 -7.45 2.86 -12.13
N ILE A 78 -6.42 3.51 -11.60
CA ILE A 78 -6.55 4.85 -10.99
C ILE A 78 -5.35 5.72 -11.37
N SER A 79 -5.59 7.02 -11.56
CA SER A 79 -4.50 7.97 -11.75
C SER A 79 -3.73 8.17 -10.45
N LEU A 80 -2.42 8.43 -10.57
CA LEU A 80 -1.61 8.69 -9.38
C LEU A 80 -2.08 9.94 -8.61
N SER A 81 -2.61 10.93 -9.33
CA SER A 81 -3.18 12.13 -8.71
C SER A 81 -4.43 11.85 -7.89
N GLU A 82 -5.32 10.98 -8.39
CA GLU A 82 -6.51 10.58 -7.65
C GLU A 82 -6.15 9.72 -6.45
N LEU A 83 -5.25 8.74 -6.63
CA LEU A 83 -4.77 7.91 -5.53
C LEU A 83 -4.22 8.73 -4.36
N LYS A 84 -3.40 9.75 -4.66
CA LYS A 84 -2.86 10.66 -3.65
C LYS A 84 -3.95 11.46 -2.93
N LYS A 85 -5.00 11.88 -3.63
CA LYS A 85 -6.14 12.61 -3.04
C LYS A 85 -7.03 11.71 -2.18
N SER A 86 -7.17 10.44 -2.54
CA SER A 86 -8.00 9.47 -1.82
C SER A 86 -7.41 9.03 -0.48
N ILE A 87 -6.13 9.35 -0.20
CA ILE A 87 -5.42 8.93 1.02
C ILE A 87 -4.93 10.18 1.77
N PRO A 88 -5.66 10.65 2.80
CA PRO A 88 -5.38 11.93 3.47
C PRO A 88 -3.99 12.00 4.14
N ASP A 89 -3.49 10.89 4.69
CA ASP A 89 -2.20 10.82 5.41
C ASP A 89 -1.13 10.03 4.63
N LEU A 90 -1.07 10.22 3.31
CA LEU A 90 -0.14 9.49 2.46
C LEU A 90 1.32 9.94 2.66
N LEU A 91 2.20 8.99 2.98
CA LEU A 91 3.65 9.21 3.00
C LEU A 91 4.28 8.73 1.69
N ILE A 92 5.04 9.59 1.01
CA ILE A 92 5.82 9.21 -0.18
C ILE A 92 7.28 9.04 0.23
N LYS A 93 7.80 7.82 0.18
CA LYS A 93 9.19 7.49 0.55
C LYS A 93 9.72 6.31 -0.27
N ASP A 94 11.02 6.30 -0.53
CA ASP A 94 11.66 5.08 -1.03
C ASP A 94 11.74 4.04 0.10
N VAL A 95 11.05 2.94 -0.12
CA VAL A 95 10.98 1.79 0.78
C VAL A 95 11.26 0.47 0.05
N LEU A 96 11.91 0.48 -1.12
CA LEU A 96 12.31 -0.78 -1.79
C LEU A 96 13.55 -1.40 -1.14
N GLU A 97 13.70 -2.72 -1.25
CA GLU A 97 14.97 -3.43 -1.02
C GLU A 97 16.07 -2.92 -1.95
#